data_AF-A0A4U1CNK3-F1
#
_entry.id   AF-A0A4U1CNK3-F1
#
_cell.length_a   1.000
_cell.length_b   1.000
_cell.length_c   1.000
_cell.angle_alpha   90.00
_cell.angle_beta   90.00
_cell.angle_gamma   90.00
#
_symmetry.space_group_name_H-M   'P 1'
#
loop_
_entity.id
_entity.type
_entity.pdbx_description
1 polymer ?
#
loop_
_entity_poly.entity_id
_entity_poly.type
_entity_poly.pdbx_seq_one_letter_code
_entity_poly.pdbx_strand_id
1 'polypeptide(L)'
;MKKTILIAVLLAFTLLNAFGQASNDKIIYIVDSIAVIEDPEEGNEISQNDIADLVVVKDKEKLKRLGYEQFDSAIYLFTKEYRNRPDSIKMIPSSKQMERKDGVWHFHGAAFNGRIIDYYYSGKKQGEGTFLNGKINGYRVLYFQNGKISTERTYKSGIAHGFEKEFYEDGSIKQKGEFVDGKENGIWESYFPNGQVKLRSNYDKGEIKGNAIKYYSNGKIKESVFIKNGKVTEDPKLEKLTQLMTRSNESNKEGDLKSAIKYCSKVLELDSTYAEAYFSRGTIKLNDFQFDEAIADFDKALQLEPFMEFALANRAFARIRKYQFGNSRTLSQSKDITILASKEKVSIPEAEQAKICNDLKKSIFLGNKIKMITEALTEYCQAL
;
A
#
# COMPACT_ATOMS: atom_id res chain seq x y z
N MET A 1 -21.92 -13.20 -14.89
CA MET A 1 -20.95 -14.33 -14.86
C MET A 1 -20.23 -14.27 -13.52
N LYS A 2 -20.58 -15.16 -12.59
CA LYS A 2 -20.04 -15.17 -11.23
C LYS A 2 -18.62 -15.74 -11.26
N LYS A 3 -17.64 -14.93 -10.86
CA LYS A 3 -16.27 -15.37 -10.62
C LYS A 3 -16.30 -16.38 -9.47
N THR A 4 -15.78 -17.57 -9.73
CA THR A 4 -15.49 -18.59 -8.73
C THR A 4 -14.55 -17.98 -7.70
N ILE A 5 -15.01 -17.85 -6.46
CA ILE A 5 -14.23 -17.32 -5.33
C ILE A 5 -13.14 -18.36 -5.03
N LEU A 6 -11.94 -18.10 -5.51
CA LEU A 6 -10.76 -18.89 -5.18
C LEU A 6 -10.14 -18.24 -3.94
N ILE A 7 -10.66 -18.55 -2.75
CA ILE A 7 -9.88 -18.32 -1.54
C ILE A 7 -8.68 -19.25 -1.65
N ALA A 8 -7.53 -18.69 -2.00
CA ALA A 8 -6.26 -19.38 -1.93
C ALA A 8 -5.89 -19.57 -0.45
N VAL A 9 -6.59 -20.48 0.23
CA VAL A 9 -6.07 -21.15 1.43
C VAL A 9 -4.95 -22.05 0.90
N LEU A 10 -3.76 -21.48 0.70
CA LEU A 10 -2.59 -22.25 0.30
C LEU A 10 -2.35 -23.34 1.37
N LEU A 11 -2.60 -24.58 0.95
CA LEU A 11 -1.94 -25.82 1.39
C LEU A 11 -1.88 -26.06 2.91
N ALA A 12 -2.99 -26.53 3.49
CA ALA A 12 -2.99 -27.74 4.33
C ALA A 12 -4.41 -28.27 4.53
N PHE A 13 -5.01 -28.79 3.47
CA PHE A 13 -6.08 -29.80 3.58
C PHE A 13 -5.70 -31.06 2.79
N THR A 14 -4.47 -31.55 2.98
CA THR A 14 -4.09 -32.92 2.61
C THR A 14 -4.69 -33.98 3.55
N LEU A 15 -5.59 -33.60 4.47
CA LEU A 15 -6.46 -34.52 5.22
C LEU A 15 -7.95 -34.43 4.82
N LEU A 16 -8.30 -33.67 3.77
CA LEU A 16 -9.65 -33.71 3.15
C LEU A 16 -9.63 -34.21 1.69
N ASN A 17 -8.54 -34.86 1.24
CA ASN A 17 -8.52 -35.60 -0.03
C ASN A 17 -9.32 -36.92 0.01
N ALA A 18 -10.29 -37.05 0.90
CA ALA A 18 -11.31 -38.10 0.88
C ALA A 18 -12.76 -37.57 0.78
N PHE A 19 -12.99 -36.25 0.84
CA PHE A 19 -14.35 -35.71 0.78
C PHE A 19 -14.40 -34.39 0.01
N GLY A 20 -14.65 -34.46 -1.30
CA GLY A 20 -15.21 -33.32 -2.03
C GLY A 20 -14.57 -32.93 -3.36
N GLN A 21 -13.75 -33.76 -4.00
CA GLN A 21 -13.26 -33.45 -5.36
C GLN A 21 -14.28 -33.82 -6.47
N ALA A 22 -15.58 -33.74 -6.17
CA ALA A 22 -16.65 -34.15 -7.09
C ALA A 22 -17.97 -33.34 -7.02
N SER A 23 -18.09 -32.23 -6.28
CA SER A 23 -19.36 -31.49 -6.18
C SER A 23 -19.24 -29.98 -6.45
N ASN A 24 -20.21 -29.45 -7.20
CA ASN A 24 -20.43 -28.03 -7.50
C ASN A 24 -21.01 -27.27 -6.27
N ASP A 25 -20.63 -27.67 -5.05
CA ASP A 25 -21.26 -27.18 -3.82
C ASP A 25 -20.98 -25.69 -3.60
N LYS A 26 -22.02 -24.92 -3.32
CA LYS A 26 -21.93 -23.51 -2.91
C LYS A 26 -21.60 -23.44 -1.43
N ILE A 27 -20.38 -23.00 -1.12
CA ILE A 27 -19.90 -22.86 0.25
C ILE A 27 -19.83 -21.36 0.61
N ILE A 28 -20.34 -21.00 1.78
CA ILE A 28 -20.08 -19.69 2.39
C ILE A 28 -19.06 -19.82 3.52
N TYR A 29 -18.09 -18.92 3.55
CA TYR A 29 -17.13 -18.81 4.65
C TYR A 29 -17.55 -17.68 5.58
N ILE A 30 -17.51 -17.92 6.89
CA ILE A 30 -17.80 -16.94 7.93
C ILE A 30 -16.59 -16.90 8.86
N VAL A 31 -15.91 -15.75 8.93
CA VAL A 31 -14.80 -15.55 9.86
C VAL A 31 -15.31 -14.82 11.09
N ASP A 32 -15.20 -15.46 12.25
CA ASP A 32 -15.79 -15.10 13.54
C ASP A 32 -17.31 -14.97 13.49
N SER A 33 -17.80 -13.88 12.89
CA SER A 33 -19.22 -13.56 12.69
C SER A 33 -19.47 -12.74 11.42
N ILE A 34 -18.48 -12.66 10.53
CA ILE A 34 -18.48 -11.85 9.30
C ILE A 34 -18.44 -12.80 8.11
N ALA A 35 -19.47 -12.72 7.27
CA ALA A 35 -19.52 -13.47 6.02
C ALA A 35 -18.47 -12.94 5.03
N VAL A 36 -17.67 -13.83 4.45
CA VAL A 36 -16.69 -13.52 3.41
C VAL A 36 -17.42 -13.54 2.07
N ILE A 37 -17.93 -12.38 1.67
CA ILE A 37 -18.69 -12.19 0.42
C ILE A 37 -17.85 -11.61 -0.72
N GLU A 38 -16.71 -11.01 -0.38
CA GLU A 38 -15.73 -10.42 -1.30
C GLU A 38 -14.35 -10.99 -1.00
N ASP A 39 -13.49 -11.03 -2.01
CA ASP A 39 -12.10 -11.43 -1.84
C ASP A 39 -11.43 -10.49 -0.81
N PRO A 40 -10.64 -11.01 0.14
CA PRO A 40 -9.90 -10.18 1.07
C PRO A 40 -9.03 -9.17 0.33
N GLU A 41 -8.99 -7.94 0.85
CA GLU A 41 -7.98 -6.97 0.44
C GLU A 41 -6.57 -7.53 0.69
N GLU A 42 -5.61 -7.15 -0.15
CA GLU A 42 -4.21 -7.56 -0.02
C GLU A 42 -3.66 -7.20 1.37
N GLY A 43 -3.12 -8.18 2.08
CA GLY A 43 -2.67 -8.03 3.45
C GLY A 43 -3.76 -8.11 4.51
N ASN A 44 -5.00 -8.48 4.17
CA ASN A 44 -6.09 -8.86 5.09
C ASN A 44 -6.48 -10.34 4.94
N GLU A 45 -5.60 -11.17 4.38
CA GLU A 45 -5.84 -12.61 4.30
C GLU A 45 -5.78 -13.26 5.69
N ILE A 46 -6.51 -14.36 5.86
CA ILE A 46 -6.44 -15.19 7.06
C ILE A 46 -5.36 -16.26 6.89
N SER A 47 -4.49 -16.43 7.88
CA SER A 47 -3.49 -17.50 7.92
C SER A 47 -3.93 -18.65 8.82
N GLN A 48 -3.32 -19.83 8.65
CA GLN A 48 -3.56 -20.96 9.56
C GLN A 48 -3.20 -20.65 11.01
N ASN A 49 -2.22 -19.77 11.21
CA ASN A 49 -1.79 -19.37 12.55
C ASN A 49 -2.83 -18.50 13.27
N ASP A 50 -3.76 -17.87 12.54
CA ASP A 50 -4.82 -17.04 13.10
C ASP A 50 -6.02 -17.89 13.57
N ILE A 51 -6.22 -19.07 12.98
CA ILE A 51 -7.39 -19.92 13.22
C ILE A 51 -7.23 -20.69 14.55
N ALA A 52 -8.24 -20.62 15.40
CA ALA A 52 -8.35 -21.43 16.61
C ALA A 52 -9.08 -22.75 16.31
N ASP A 53 -10.25 -22.66 15.67
CA ASP A 53 -11.08 -23.80 15.34
C ASP A 53 -12.03 -23.47 14.18
N LEU A 54 -12.62 -24.52 13.60
CA LEU A 54 -13.57 -24.42 12.50
C LEU A 54 -14.80 -25.30 12.74
N VAL A 55 -15.95 -24.85 12.23
CA VAL A 55 -17.22 -25.57 12.30
C VAL A 55 -17.85 -25.61 10.93
N VAL A 56 -18.18 -26.82 10.47
CA VAL A 56 -18.88 -27.03 9.19
C VAL A 56 -20.36 -27.28 9.45
N VAL A 57 -21.22 -26.52 8.77
CA VAL A 57 -22.68 -26.65 8.83
C VAL A 57 -23.19 -27.07 7.46
N LYS A 58 -23.75 -28.28 7.37
CA LYS A 58 -24.41 -28.82 6.16
C LYS A 58 -25.93 -29.03 6.35
N ASP A 59 -26.42 -28.85 7.57
CA ASP A 59 -27.83 -29.03 7.89
C ASP A 59 -28.66 -27.89 7.26
N LYS A 60 -29.58 -28.24 6.35
CA LYS A 60 -30.36 -27.27 5.57
C LYS A 60 -31.27 -26.40 6.43
N GLU A 61 -31.89 -26.97 7.47
CA GLU A 61 -32.75 -26.20 8.38
C GLU A 61 -31.93 -25.24 9.25
N LYS A 62 -30.72 -25.63 9.64
CA LYS A 62 -29.77 -24.75 10.33
C LYS A 62 -29.27 -23.63 9.40
N LEU A 63 -28.92 -23.93 8.16
CA LEU A 63 -28.50 -22.93 7.16
C LEU A 63 -29.62 -21.90 6.90
N LYS A 64 -30.86 -22.37 6.74
CA LYS A 64 -32.04 -21.50 6.60
C LYS A 64 -32.24 -20.58 7.81
N ARG A 65 -32.12 -21.10 9.03
CA ARG A 65 -32.20 -20.27 10.25
C ARG A 65 -31.09 -19.22 10.36
N LEU A 66 -29.95 -19.47 9.71
CA LEU A 66 -28.80 -18.57 9.66
C LEU A 66 -28.86 -17.60 8.47
N GLY A 67 -29.88 -17.69 7.61
CA GLY A 67 -30.01 -16.86 6.40
C GLY A 67 -29.09 -17.26 5.25
N TYR A 68 -28.68 -18.53 5.21
CA TYR A 68 -27.77 -19.10 4.23
C TYR A 68 -28.40 -20.23 3.41
N GLU A 69 -29.74 -20.23 3.22
CA GLU A 69 -30.45 -21.29 2.49
C GLU A 69 -30.00 -21.48 1.02
N GLN A 70 -29.33 -20.49 0.43
CA GLN A 70 -28.79 -20.54 -0.93
C GLN A 70 -27.46 -21.29 -1.03
N PHE A 71 -26.84 -21.65 0.09
CA PHE A 71 -25.58 -22.37 0.17
C PHE A 71 -25.80 -23.83 0.56
N ASP A 72 -24.97 -24.71 0.05
CA ASP A 72 -24.97 -26.14 0.38
C ASP A 72 -24.25 -26.40 1.71
N SER A 73 -23.31 -25.52 2.08
CA SER A 73 -22.67 -25.54 3.39
C SER A 73 -22.14 -24.17 3.82
N ALA A 74 -21.98 -24.02 5.13
CA ALA A 74 -21.32 -22.87 5.75
C ALA A 74 -20.12 -23.36 6.57
N ILE A 75 -18.96 -22.73 6.35
CA ILE A 75 -17.73 -22.99 7.12
C ILE A 75 -17.49 -21.77 8.00
N TYR A 76 -17.65 -21.96 9.31
CA TYR A 76 -17.30 -20.98 10.32
C TYR A 76 -15.84 -21.18 10.72
N LEU A 77 -15.06 -20.12 10.64
CA LEU A 77 -13.67 -20.05 11.08
C LEU A 77 -13.61 -19.12 12.28
N PHE A 78 -13.17 -19.61 13.43
CA PHE A 78 -13.01 -18.78 14.62
C PHE A 78 -11.54 -18.48 14.84
N THR A 79 -11.21 -17.20 14.93
CA THR A 79 -9.83 -16.76 15.16
C THR A 79 -9.45 -16.90 16.63
N LYS A 80 -8.15 -17.07 16.91
CA LYS A 80 -7.61 -17.05 18.28
C LYS A 80 -7.93 -15.72 18.98
N GLU A 81 -7.83 -14.62 18.24
CA GLU A 81 -8.21 -13.28 18.71
C GLU A 81 -9.67 -13.22 19.15
N TYR A 82 -10.59 -13.78 18.36
CA TYR A 82 -12.00 -13.83 18.72
C TYR A 82 -12.27 -14.70 19.95
N ARG A 83 -11.64 -15.87 20.04
CA ARG A 83 -11.81 -16.78 21.20
C ARG A 83 -11.38 -16.12 22.51
N ASN A 84 -10.29 -15.36 22.48
CA ASN A 84 -9.75 -14.66 23.64
C ASN A 84 -10.48 -13.34 23.96
N ARG A 85 -11.37 -12.88 23.07
CA ARG A 85 -12.07 -11.60 23.24
C ARG A 85 -13.13 -11.69 24.35
N PRO A 86 -13.26 -10.67 25.23
CA PRO A 86 -14.33 -10.62 26.21
C PRO A 86 -15.72 -10.59 25.55
N ASP A 87 -16.70 -11.24 26.16
CA ASP A 87 -18.05 -11.34 25.59
C ASP A 87 -18.72 -9.96 25.43
N SER A 88 -18.45 -9.03 26.34
CA SER A 88 -18.91 -7.63 26.23
C SER A 88 -18.42 -6.93 24.96
N ILE A 89 -17.25 -7.31 24.44
CA ILE A 89 -16.71 -6.75 23.19
C ILE A 89 -17.25 -7.53 21.98
N LYS A 90 -17.47 -8.85 22.10
CA LYS A 90 -18.12 -9.66 21.05
C LYS A 90 -19.55 -9.21 20.74
N MET A 91 -20.24 -8.61 21.72
CA MET A 91 -21.58 -8.05 21.56
C MET A 91 -21.62 -6.75 20.75
N ILE A 92 -20.48 -6.07 20.56
CA ILE A 92 -20.41 -4.84 19.76
C ILE A 92 -20.37 -5.24 18.27
N PRO A 93 -21.33 -4.81 17.44
CA PRO A 93 -21.41 -5.24 16.07
C PRO A 93 -20.30 -4.62 15.21
N SER A 94 -19.91 -5.33 14.15
CA SER A 94 -19.12 -4.76 13.06
C SER A 94 -20.04 -4.18 12.00
N SER A 95 -19.61 -3.11 11.33
CA SER A 95 -20.30 -2.60 10.15
C SER A 95 -20.33 -3.62 9.00
N LYS A 96 -19.41 -4.59 8.96
CA LYS A 96 -19.41 -5.69 7.97
C LYS A 96 -20.56 -6.69 8.16
N GLN A 97 -21.31 -6.59 9.26
CA GLN A 97 -22.52 -7.36 9.53
C GLN A 97 -23.80 -6.58 9.18
N MET A 98 -23.67 -5.33 8.72
CA MET A 98 -24.77 -4.41 8.48
C MET A 98 -25.04 -4.26 6.98
N GLU A 99 -26.27 -3.84 6.65
CA GLU A 99 -26.65 -3.51 5.29
C GLU A 99 -26.52 -2.01 5.05
N ARG A 100 -25.89 -1.60 3.94
CA ARG A 100 -25.79 -0.19 3.57
C ARG A 100 -26.84 0.15 2.51
N LYS A 101 -27.77 1.06 2.83
CA LYS A 101 -28.84 1.55 1.94
C LYS A 101 -28.77 3.08 1.91
N ASP A 102 -28.59 3.67 0.73
CA ASP A 102 -28.52 5.12 0.53
C ASP A 102 -27.54 5.84 1.49
N GLY A 103 -26.40 5.21 1.76
CA GLY A 103 -25.37 5.75 2.66
C GLY A 103 -25.68 5.59 4.15
N VAL A 104 -26.77 4.92 4.52
CA VAL A 104 -27.19 4.63 5.90
C VAL A 104 -26.98 3.15 6.21
N TRP A 105 -26.26 2.88 7.29
CA TRP A 105 -26.07 1.53 7.81
C TRP A 105 -27.27 1.08 8.63
N HIS A 106 -27.82 -0.06 8.25
CA HIS A 106 -28.94 -0.71 8.90
C HIS A 106 -28.50 -2.00 9.54
N PHE A 107 -28.94 -2.22 10.78
CA PHE A 107 -28.74 -3.46 11.51
C PHE A 107 -30.10 -3.98 11.95
N HIS A 108 -30.42 -5.23 11.59
CA HIS A 108 -31.75 -5.82 11.79
C HIS A 108 -32.90 -4.98 11.23
N GLY A 109 -32.70 -4.41 10.04
CA GLY A 109 -33.73 -3.66 9.31
C GLY A 109 -33.92 -2.20 9.73
N ALA A 110 -33.22 -1.72 10.76
CA ALA A 110 -33.32 -0.33 11.24
C ALA A 110 -31.98 0.39 11.15
N ALA A 111 -32.01 1.71 10.97
CA ALA A 111 -30.81 2.55 10.98
C ALA A 111 -30.08 2.40 12.33
N PHE A 112 -28.80 2.04 12.29
CA PHE A 112 -28.07 1.65 13.49
C PHE A 112 -27.65 2.87 14.32
N ASN A 113 -27.80 2.75 15.65
CA ASN A 113 -27.34 3.71 16.63
C ASN A 113 -26.48 2.98 17.66
N GLY A 114 -25.23 3.40 17.83
CA GLY A 114 -24.35 2.81 18.83
C GLY A 114 -22.91 2.62 18.36
N ARG A 115 -22.12 1.98 19.23
CA ARG A 115 -20.72 1.68 18.97
C ARG A 115 -20.58 0.56 17.94
N ILE A 116 -19.54 0.64 17.12
CA ILE A 116 -19.13 -0.40 16.18
C ILE A 116 -17.66 -0.73 16.38
N ILE A 117 -17.29 -1.99 16.15
CA ILE A 117 -15.90 -2.43 16.03
C ILE A 117 -15.77 -3.31 14.80
N ASP A 118 -14.94 -2.89 13.87
CA ASP A 118 -14.57 -3.64 12.67
C ASP A 118 -13.29 -4.43 12.92
N TYR A 119 -13.19 -5.62 12.31
CA TYR A 119 -12.07 -6.54 12.46
C TYR A 119 -11.49 -6.94 11.11
N TYR A 120 -10.19 -7.17 11.09
CA TYR A 120 -9.49 -7.91 10.05
C TYR A 120 -9.90 -9.39 10.09
N TYR A 121 -9.68 -10.14 9.02
CA TYR A 121 -9.95 -11.59 9.03
C TYR A 121 -9.00 -12.37 9.95
N SER A 122 -7.89 -11.76 10.38
CA SER A 122 -7.06 -12.28 11.49
C SER A 122 -7.73 -12.15 12.87
N GLY A 123 -8.89 -11.49 12.96
CA GLY A 123 -9.61 -11.22 14.21
C GLY A 123 -9.07 -10.01 14.99
N LYS A 124 -7.98 -9.39 14.51
CA LYS A 124 -7.45 -8.14 15.08
C LYS A 124 -8.37 -6.97 14.78
N LYS A 125 -8.40 -5.99 15.68
CA LYS A 125 -9.19 -4.77 15.51
C LYS A 125 -8.70 -4.00 14.26
N GLN A 126 -9.62 -3.66 13.36
CA GLN A 126 -9.38 -2.85 12.17
C GLN A 126 -9.87 -1.41 12.38
N GLY A 127 -10.95 -1.22 13.13
CA GLY A 127 -11.44 0.12 13.43
C GLY A 127 -12.57 0.13 14.44
N GLU A 128 -12.84 1.29 15.00
CA GLU A 128 -13.95 1.49 15.92
C GLU A 128 -14.49 2.91 15.85
N GLY A 129 -15.77 3.08 16.16
CA GLY A 129 -16.45 4.36 16.14
C GLY A 129 -17.89 4.26 16.62
N THR A 130 -18.69 5.29 16.34
CA THR A 130 -20.10 5.34 16.72
C THR A 130 -20.96 5.73 15.52
N PHE A 131 -22.04 5.00 15.27
CA PHE A 131 -23.07 5.41 14.33
C PHE A 131 -24.20 6.13 15.04
N LEU A 132 -24.69 7.20 14.40
CA LEU A 132 -25.92 7.91 14.74
C LEU A 132 -26.78 7.95 13.47
N ASN A 133 -28.00 7.42 13.55
CA ASN A 133 -28.91 7.23 12.43
C ASN A 133 -28.23 6.54 11.23
N GLY A 134 -27.47 5.49 11.52
CA GLY A 134 -26.73 4.70 10.54
C GLY A 134 -25.57 5.43 9.84
N LYS A 135 -25.14 6.60 10.34
CA LYS A 135 -23.98 7.34 9.80
C LYS A 135 -22.91 7.48 10.86
N ILE A 136 -21.63 7.35 10.47
CA ILE A 136 -20.51 7.57 11.38
C ILE A 136 -20.55 8.99 11.97
N ASN A 137 -20.44 9.10 13.29
CA ASN A 137 -20.55 10.36 13.99
C ASN A 137 -19.62 10.38 15.20
N GLY A 138 -18.92 11.51 15.37
CA GLY A 138 -17.86 11.66 16.36
C GLY A 138 -16.55 11.06 15.89
N TYR A 139 -15.72 10.68 16.85
CA TYR A 139 -14.36 10.20 16.64
C TYR A 139 -14.34 8.74 16.19
N ARG A 140 -13.54 8.44 15.15
CA ARG A 140 -13.29 7.10 14.61
C ARG A 140 -11.78 6.85 14.57
N VAL A 141 -11.41 5.64 14.98
CA VAL A 141 -10.02 5.15 14.93
C VAL A 141 -9.96 3.95 14.00
N LEU A 142 -8.95 3.92 13.15
CA LEU A 142 -8.56 2.76 12.35
C LEU A 142 -7.18 2.29 12.81
N TYR A 143 -6.92 1.00 12.66
CA TYR A 143 -5.71 0.34 13.12
C TYR A 143 -5.08 -0.43 11.98
N PHE A 144 -3.75 -0.49 11.95
CA PHE A 144 -3.00 -1.44 11.13
C PHE A 144 -3.11 -2.86 11.69
N GLN A 145 -2.75 -3.86 10.87
CA GLN A 145 -2.61 -5.27 11.24
C GLN A 145 -1.67 -5.53 12.44
N ASN A 146 -0.75 -4.61 12.72
CA ASN A 146 0.15 -4.67 13.87
C ASN A 146 -0.46 -4.08 15.17
N GLY A 147 -1.71 -3.60 15.11
CA GLY A 147 -2.45 -3.04 16.25
C GLY A 147 -2.17 -1.56 16.53
N LYS A 148 -1.21 -0.92 15.83
CA LYS A 148 -0.99 0.52 15.92
C LYS A 148 -2.08 1.27 15.15
N ILE A 149 -2.35 2.50 15.58
CA ILE A 149 -3.33 3.38 14.93
C ILE A 149 -2.83 3.73 13.52
N SER A 150 -3.69 3.58 12.52
CA SER A 150 -3.44 4.03 11.14
C SER A 150 -4.06 5.39 10.85
N THR A 151 -5.26 5.63 11.40
CA THR A 151 -6.04 6.83 11.13
C THR A 151 -6.89 7.20 12.33
N GLU A 152 -6.89 8.48 12.68
CA GLU A 152 -7.84 9.10 13.60
C GLU A 152 -8.60 10.16 12.81
N ARG A 153 -9.94 10.13 12.83
CA ARG A 153 -10.75 11.13 12.13
C ARG A 153 -12.06 11.40 12.85
N THR A 154 -12.48 12.66 12.85
CA THR A 154 -13.78 13.06 13.37
C THR A 154 -14.80 13.21 12.25
N TYR A 155 -16.03 12.77 12.50
CA TYR A 155 -17.14 12.81 11.57
C TYR A 155 -18.36 13.51 12.17
N LYS A 156 -19.14 14.16 11.32
CA LYS A 156 -20.47 14.67 11.62
C LYS A 156 -21.45 14.13 10.59
N SER A 157 -22.41 13.32 11.03
CA SER A 157 -23.44 12.73 10.15
C SER A 157 -22.87 12.05 8.89
N GLY A 158 -21.78 11.29 9.04
CA GLY A 158 -21.12 10.55 7.97
C GLY A 158 -20.08 11.33 7.18
N ILE A 159 -19.93 12.63 7.43
CA ILE A 159 -19.04 13.53 6.68
C ILE A 159 -17.84 13.89 7.56
N ALA A 160 -16.62 13.89 7.01
CA ALA A 160 -15.43 14.28 7.77
C ALA A 160 -15.57 15.73 8.27
N HIS A 161 -15.38 15.95 9.58
CA HIS A 161 -15.56 17.24 10.22
C HIS A 161 -14.74 17.29 11.51
N GLY A 162 -13.76 18.19 11.58
CA GLY A 162 -12.76 18.28 12.65
C GLY A 162 -11.42 17.65 12.24
N PHE A 163 -10.63 17.29 13.25
CA PHE A 163 -9.24 16.85 13.04
C PHE A 163 -9.13 15.46 12.41
N GLU A 164 -8.07 15.32 11.60
CA GLU A 164 -7.56 14.06 11.09
C GLU A 164 -6.07 13.91 11.36
N LYS A 165 -5.66 12.68 11.67
CA LYS A 165 -4.27 12.23 11.61
C LYS A 165 -4.19 10.88 10.92
N GLU A 166 -3.23 10.74 10.02
CA GLU A 166 -2.76 9.45 9.51
C GLU A 166 -1.36 9.16 10.04
N PHE A 167 -1.05 7.87 10.19
CA PHE A 167 0.21 7.40 10.72
C PHE A 167 0.88 6.42 9.73
N TYR A 168 2.20 6.30 9.84
CA TYR A 168 2.95 5.19 9.27
C TYR A 168 2.79 3.94 10.14
N GLU A 169 3.12 2.75 9.61
CA GLU A 169 2.99 1.49 10.35
C GLU A 169 3.88 1.43 11.61
N ASP A 170 4.90 2.27 11.72
CA ASP A 170 5.72 2.41 12.93
C ASP A 170 5.09 3.30 14.01
N GLY A 171 3.99 4.00 13.69
CA GLY A 171 3.29 4.94 14.56
C GLY A 171 3.73 6.40 14.44
N SER A 172 4.71 6.71 13.58
CA SER A 172 5.05 8.09 13.25
C SER A 172 3.92 8.78 12.48
N ILE A 173 3.74 10.09 12.66
CA ILE A 173 2.70 10.84 11.94
C ILE A 173 3.07 10.88 10.46
N LYS A 174 2.11 10.52 9.61
CA LYS A 174 2.22 10.58 8.15
C LYS A 174 1.55 11.84 7.61
N GLN A 175 0.40 12.20 8.15
CA GLN A 175 -0.36 13.37 7.72
C GLN A 175 -1.26 13.88 8.84
N LYS A 176 -1.53 15.19 8.87
CA LYS A 176 -2.56 15.76 9.74
C LYS A 176 -3.18 17.01 9.13
N GLY A 177 -4.40 17.30 9.54
CA GLY A 177 -5.12 18.51 9.16
C GLY A 177 -6.53 18.53 9.73
N GLU A 178 -7.35 19.43 9.21
CA GLU A 178 -8.74 19.60 9.61
C GLU A 178 -9.67 19.56 8.39
N PHE A 179 -10.84 18.97 8.59
CA PHE A 179 -11.94 18.97 7.65
C PHE A 179 -13.09 19.85 8.15
N VAL A 180 -13.71 20.60 7.25
CA VAL A 180 -14.99 21.27 7.47
C VAL A 180 -15.95 20.80 6.38
N ASP A 181 -17.00 20.08 6.80
CA ASP A 181 -18.04 19.54 5.92
C ASP A 181 -17.49 18.75 4.73
N GLY A 182 -16.51 17.89 5.03
CA GLY A 182 -15.89 16.99 4.06
C GLY A 182 -14.81 17.64 3.20
N LYS A 183 -14.46 18.90 3.45
CA LYS A 183 -13.43 19.63 2.69
C LYS A 183 -12.27 20.05 3.58
N GLU A 184 -11.05 19.93 3.07
CA GLU A 184 -9.83 20.34 3.76
C GLU A 184 -9.90 21.83 4.14
N ASN A 185 -9.51 22.15 5.36
CA ASN A 185 -9.51 23.49 5.90
C ASN A 185 -8.26 23.74 6.74
N GLY A 186 -7.69 24.94 6.63
CA GLY A 186 -6.48 25.33 7.36
C GLY A 186 -5.22 24.61 6.87
N ILE A 187 -4.25 24.49 7.78
CA ILE A 187 -2.94 23.92 7.47
C ILE A 187 -3.03 22.39 7.43
N TRP A 188 -2.67 21.84 6.28
CA TRP A 188 -2.44 20.42 6.07
C TRP A 188 -0.95 20.14 5.92
N GLU A 189 -0.48 19.15 6.67
CA GLU A 189 0.91 18.74 6.67
C GLU A 189 1.00 17.23 6.47
N SER A 190 1.86 16.81 5.54
CA SER A 190 2.37 15.44 5.51
C SER A 190 3.84 15.42 5.89
N TYR A 191 4.30 14.26 6.36
CA TYR A 191 5.60 14.10 7.01
C TYR A 191 6.32 12.89 6.42
N PHE A 192 7.64 12.91 6.50
CA PHE A 192 8.47 11.72 6.35
C PHE A 192 8.48 10.92 7.66
N PRO A 193 8.84 9.62 7.64
CA PRO A 193 8.93 8.81 8.87
C PRO A 193 9.90 9.34 9.93
N ASN A 194 10.87 10.18 9.56
CA ASN A 194 11.76 10.86 10.52
C ASN A 194 11.12 12.09 11.20
N GLY A 195 9.85 12.38 10.94
CA GLY A 195 9.11 13.52 11.49
C GLY A 195 9.35 14.85 10.78
N GLN A 196 10.20 14.90 9.75
CA GLN A 196 10.36 16.11 8.93
C GLN A 196 9.12 16.33 8.05
N VAL A 197 8.73 17.60 7.89
CA VAL A 197 7.61 17.95 7.01
C VAL A 197 7.98 17.57 5.58
N LYS A 198 7.09 16.86 4.89
CA LYS A 198 7.22 16.48 3.47
C LYS A 198 6.47 17.46 2.57
N LEU A 199 5.27 17.85 2.97
CA LEU A 199 4.44 18.83 2.28
C LEU A 199 3.67 19.64 3.32
N ARG A 200 3.60 20.95 3.10
CA ARG A 200 2.72 21.85 3.85
C ARG A 200 1.90 22.67 2.87
N SER A 201 0.59 22.65 3.04
CA SER A 201 -0.37 23.41 2.24
C SER A 201 -1.41 24.05 3.14
N ASN A 202 -1.93 25.22 2.74
CA ASN A 202 -3.05 25.87 3.41
C ASN A 202 -4.29 25.76 2.54
N TYR A 203 -5.40 25.30 3.11
CA TYR A 203 -6.66 25.06 2.42
C TYR A 203 -7.78 25.94 2.97
N ASP A 204 -8.69 26.34 2.08
CA ASP A 204 -9.99 26.93 2.40
C ASP A 204 -11.04 26.19 1.59
N LYS A 205 -11.90 25.43 2.29
CA LYS A 205 -12.98 24.63 1.68
C LYS A 205 -12.49 23.76 0.51
N GLY A 206 -11.38 23.05 0.72
CA GLY A 206 -10.80 22.11 -0.25
C GLY A 206 -9.92 22.75 -1.33
N GLU A 207 -9.85 24.09 -1.39
CA GLU A 207 -8.96 24.79 -2.33
C GLU A 207 -7.69 25.26 -1.63
N ILE A 208 -6.54 25.08 -2.26
CA ILE A 208 -5.28 25.62 -1.75
C ILE A 208 -5.32 27.16 -1.80
N LYS A 209 -5.06 27.82 -0.66
CA LYS A 209 -4.94 29.27 -0.53
C LYS A 209 -3.53 29.66 -0.06
N GLY A 210 -2.80 30.35 -0.92
CA GLY A 210 -1.45 30.82 -0.62
C GLY A 210 -0.39 29.78 -1.01
N ASN A 211 0.38 29.27 -0.05
CA ASN A 211 1.56 28.47 -0.33
C ASN A 211 1.32 26.97 -0.21
N ALA A 212 1.92 26.22 -1.13
CA ALA A 212 2.22 24.80 -0.99
C ALA A 212 3.75 24.61 -1.06
N ILE A 213 4.34 24.05 -0.02
CA ILE A 213 5.80 23.88 0.09
C ILE A 213 6.11 22.40 0.29
N LYS A 214 6.89 21.83 -0.63
CA LYS A 214 7.45 20.49 -0.51
C LYS A 214 8.88 20.57 -0.02
N TYR A 215 9.28 19.60 0.79
CA TYR A 215 10.61 19.52 1.36
C TYR A 215 11.23 18.17 1.05
N TYR A 216 12.56 18.13 1.03
CA TYR A 216 13.30 16.89 1.20
C TYR A 216 13.26 16.46 2.67
N SER A 217 13.53 15.19 2.94
CA SER A 217 13.53 14.64 4.30
C SER A 217 14.66 15.14 5.20
N ASN A 218 15.58 15.95 4.67
CA ASN A 218 16.56 16.72 5.43
C ASN A 218 16.06 18.13 5.81
N GLY A 219 14.81 18.49 5.46
CA GLY A 219 14.18 19.78 5.75
C GLY A 219 14.47 20.89 4.75
N LYS A 220 15.30 20.67 3.72
CA LYS A 220 15.50 21.65 2.65
C LYS A 220 14.25 21.75 1.78
N ILE A 221 13.93 22.98 1.34
CA ILE A 221 12.85 23.20 0.38
C ILE A 221 13.21 22.52 -0.94
N LYS A 222 12.31 21.65 -1.39
CA LYS A 222 12.38 20.98 -2.68
C LYS A 222 11.68 21.80 -3.75
N GLU A 223 10.48 22.30 -3.41
CA GLU A 223 9.61 23.03 -4.31
C GLU A 223 8.70 23.93 -3.47
N SER A 224 8.44 25.14 -3.94
CA SER A 224 7.46 26.04 -3.33
C SER A 224 6.60 26.65 -4.43
N VAL A 225 5.30 26.57 -4.25
CA VAL A 225 4.31 27.15 -5.16
C VAL A 225 3.49 28.18 -4.40
N PHE A 226 3.46 29.41 -4.92
CA PHE A 226 2.57 30.46 -4.42
C PHE A 226 1.36 30.57 -5.35
N ILE A 227 0.16 30.34 -4.80
CA ILE A 227 -1.12 30.43 -5.48
C ILE A 227 -1.85 31.69 -5.00
N LYS A 228 -1.98 32.68 -5.89
CA LYS A 228 -2.78 33.89 -5.67
C LYS A 228 -3.72 34.11 -6.85
N ASN A 229 -5.02 34.24 -6.56
CA ASN A 229 -6.08 34.38 -7.56
C ASN A 229 -6.06 33.29 -8.65
N GLY A 230 -5.71 32.05 -8.27
CA GLY A 230 -5.59 30.92 -9.19
C GLY A 230 -4.31 30.88 -10.03
N LYS A 231 -3.44 31.90 -9.95
CA LYS A 231 -2.15 31.91 -10.65
C LYS A 231 -1.06 31.26 -9.80
N VAL A 232 -0.48 30.19 -10.34
CA VAL A 232 0.69 29.49 -9.81
C VAL A 232 1.95 30.27 -10.20
N THR A 233 2.78 30.61 -9.22
CA THR A 233 4.13 31.13 -9.45
C THR A 233 5.14 30.07 -9.02
N GLU A 234 5.89 29.51 -9.96
CA GLU A 234 6.98 28.56 -9.73
C GLU A 234 8.33 29.29 -9.65
N ASP A 235 9.31 28.65 -9.02
CA ASP A 235 10.70 29.10 -9.01
C ASP A 235 11.29 29.01 -10.44
N PRO A 236 11.79 30.10 -11.06
CA PRO A 236 12.39 30.08 -12.39
C PRO A 236 13.53 29.07 -12.56
N LYS A 237 14.27 28.77 -11.48
CA LYS A 237 15.31 27.72 -11.52
C LYS A 237 14.67 26.35 -11.74
N LEU A 238 13.56 26.08 -11.06
CA LEU A 238 12.83 24.82 -11.16
C LEU A 238 12.23 24.62 -12.56
N GLU A 239 11.74 25.67 -13.21
CA GLU A 239 11.18 25.61 -14.56
C GLU A 239 12.20 24.98 -15.55
N LYS A 240 13.45 25.45 -15.54
CA LYS A 240 14.50 24.93 -16.43
C LYS A 240 14.86 23.47 -16.14
N LEU A 241 14.92 23.08 -14.86
CA LEU A 241 15.16 21.69 -14.47
C LEU A 241 14.01 20.79 -14.95
N THR A 242 12.76 21.22 -14.75
CA THR A 242 11.56 20.52 -15.20
C THR A 242 11.53 20.33 -16.71
N GLN A 243 11.86 21.36 -17.51
CA GLN A 243 11.93 21.24 -18.97
C GLN A 243 12.94 20.17 -19.42
N LEU A 244 14.12 20.11 -18.79
CA LEU A 244 15.12 19.08 -19.10
C LEU A 244 14.66 17.68 -18.68
N MET A 245 14.01 17.55 -17.51
CA MET A 245 13.43 16.28 -17.07
C MET A 245 12.32 15.80 -18.00
N THR A 246 11.48 16.70 -18.51
CA THR A 246 10.45 16.38 -19.51
C THR A 246 11.07 15.81 -20.78
N ARG A 247 12.11 16.46 -21.33
CA ARG A 247 12.83 15.95 -22.50
C ARG A 247 13.49 14.60 -22.24
N SER A 248 14.02 14.39 -21.03
CA SER A 248 14.56 13.08 -20.63
C SER A 248 13.49 12.00 -20.68
N ASN A 249 12.31 12.27 -20.11
CA ASN A 249 11.19 11.34 -20.10
C ASN A 249 10.64 11.05 -21.51
N GLU A 250 10.57 12.06 -22.38
CA GLU A 250 10.17 11.93 -23.78
C GLU A 250 11.15 11.03 -24.55
N SER A 251 12.44 11.34 -24.52
CA SER A 251 13.46 10.51 -25.17
C SER A 251 13.46 9.07 -24.64
N ASN A 252 13.23 8.86 -23.34
CA ASN A 252 13.13 7.52 -22.77
C ASN A 252 11.92 6.74 -23.30
N LYS A 253 10.76 7.40 -23.46
CA LYS A 253 9.56 6.79 -24.05
C LYS A 253 9.76 6.43 -25.52
N GLU A 254 10.57 7.21 -26.25
CA GLU A 254 10.95 6.94 -27.63
C GLU A 254 12.04 5.86 -27.77
N GLY A 255 12.61 5.39 -26.66
CA GLY A 255 13.72 4.43 -26.65
C GLY A 255 15.10 5.04 -26.88
N ASP A 256 15.22 6.37 -27.01
CA ASP A 256 16.50 7.06 -27.05
C ASP A 256 17.07 7.24 -25.64
N LEU A 257 17.57 6.12 -25.09
CA LEU A 257 18.14 6.07 -23.74
C LEU A 257 19.36 6.99 -23.59
N LYS A 258 20.14 7.18 -24.67
CA LYS A 258 21.33 8.05 -24.67
C LYS A 258 20.95 9.51 -24.46
N SER A 259 19.99 10.01 -25.24
CA SER A 259 19.49 11.38 -25.05
C SER A 259 18.80 11.54 -23.70
N ALA A 260 18.04 10.54 -23.26
CA ALA A 260 17.40 10.56 -21.95
C ALA A 260 18.41 10.73 -20.80
N ILE A 261 19.48 9.93 -20.79
CA ILE A 261 20.60 10.02 -19.83
C ILE A 261 21.29 11.39 -19.93
N LYS A 262 21.53 11.89 -21.15
CA LYS A 262 22.17 13.20 -21.38
C LYS A 262 21.35 14.34 -20.76
N TYR A 263 20.03 14.32 -20.90
CA TYR A 263 19.17 15.34 -20.30
C TYR A 263 19.18 15.27 -18.78
N CYS A 264 19.12 14.09 -18.17
CA CYS A 264 19.30 13.94 -16.72
C CYS A 264 20.65 14.48 -16.24
N SER A 265 21.75 14.20 -16.97
CA SER A 265 23.08 14.72 -16.60
C SER A 265 23.13 16.25 -16.66
N LYS A 266 22.49 16.89 -17.65
CA LYS A 266 22.37 18.36 -17.70
C LYS A 266 21.60 18.94 -16.52
N VAL A 267 20.58 18.24 -16.00
CA VAL A 267 19.89 18.66 -14.77
C VAL A 267 20.87 18.67 -13.60
N LEU A 268 21.69 17.62 -13.49
CA LEU A 268 22.68 17.48 -12.41
C LEU A 268 23.88 18.43 -12.52
N GLU A 269 24.20 18.91 -13.73
CA GLU A 269 25.15 20.02 -13.93
C GLU A 269 24.60 21.35 -13.40
N LEU A 270 23.28 21.58 -13.52
CA LEU A 270 22.61 22.79 -13.02
C LEU A 270 22.29 22.71 -11.53
N ASP A 271 21.95 21.53 -11.04
CA ASP A 271 21.66 21.25 -9.65
C ASP A 271 22.07 19.82 -9.27
N SER A 272 23.27 19.70 -8.71
CA SER A 272 23.82 18.43 -8.26
C SER A 272 23.13 17.83 -7.03
N THR A 273 22.17 18.54 -6.45
CA THR A 273 21.35 18.12 -5.30
C THR A 273 19.94 17.69 -5.69
N TYR A 274 19.61 17.68 -6.99
CA TYR A 274 18.31 17.27 -7.50
C TYR A 274 18.17 15.74 -7.54
N ALA A 275 17.62 15.16 -6.47
CA ALA A 275 17.57 13.72 -6.25
C ALA A 275 16.83 12.97 -7.38
N GLU A 276 15.78 13.57 -7.94
CA GLU A 276 14.96 12.99 -9.00
C GLU A 276 15.75 12.72 -10.29
N ALA A 277 16.73 13.56 -10.63
CA ALA A 277 17.53 13.35 -11.83
C ALA A 277 18.48 12.16 -11.67
N TYR A 278 19.04 11.93 -10.48
CA TYR A 278 19.77 10.71 -10.18
C TYR A 278 18.85 9.48 -10.28
N PHE A 279 17.67 9.52 -9.66
CA PHE A 279 16.71 8.43 -9.72
C PHE A 279 16.28 8.09 -11.16
N SER A 280 15.93 9.10 -11.97
CA SER A 280 15.54 8.90 -13.37
C SER A 280 16.70 8.34 -14.19
N ARG A 281 17.91 8.92 -14.06
CA ARG A 281 19.10 8.43 -14.78
C ARG A 281 19.44 6.99 -14.41
N GLY A 282 19.37 6.65 -13.11
CA GLY A 282 19.58 5.29 -12.61
C GLY A 282 18.54 4.31 -13.16
N THR A 283 17.27 4.73 -13.26
CA THR A 283 16.20 3.89 -13.84
C THR A 283 16.41 3.64 -15.33
N ILE A 284 16.82 4.67 -16.09
CA ILE A 284 17.14 4.52 -17.51
C ILE A 284 18.33 3.57 -17.69
N LYS A 285 19.40 3.73 -16.89
CA LYS A 285 20.57 2.85 -16.89
C LYS A 285 20.23 1.41 -16.50
N LEU A 286 19.33 1.22 -15.53
CA LEU A 286 18.83 -0.11 -15.15
C LEU A 286 18.16 -0.80 -16.34
N ASN A 287 17.33 -0.06 -17.09
CA ASN A 287 16.68 -0.56 -18.30
C ASN A 287 17.68 -0.79 -19.46
N ASP A 288 18.79 -0.04 -19.49
CA ASP A 288 19.91 -0.25 -20.41
C ASP A 288 20.92 -1.31 -19.92
N PHE A 289 20.58 -2.09 -18.89
CA PHE A 289 21.42 -3.14 -18.31
C PHE A 289 22.76 -2.65 -17.74
N GLN A 290 22.89 -1.36 -17.46
CA GLN A 290 24.05 -0.72 -16.80
C GLN A 290 23.87 -0.75 -15.28
N PHE A 291 23.94 -1.94 -14.69
CA PHE A 291 23.50 -2.16 -13.31
C PHE A 291 24.36 -1.44 -12.26
N ASP A 292 25.69 -1.41 -12.43
CA ASP A 292 26.58 -0.76 -11.47
C ASP A 292 26.40 0.76 -11.48
N GLU A 293 26.28 1.36 -12.66
CA GLU A 293 26.02 2.78 -12.83
C GLU A 293 24.62 3.18 -12.37
N ALA A 294 23.63 2.29 -12.52
CA ALA A 294 22.29 2.47 -11.98
C ALA A 294 22.32 2.46 -10.43
N ILE A 295 23.00 1.49 -9.81
CA ILE A 295 23.15 1.42 -8.35
C ILE A 295 23.81 2.68 -7.82
N ALA A 296 24.87 3.18 -8.46
CA ALA A 296 25.55 4.40 -8.06
C ALA A 296 24.64 5.65 -8.12
N ASP A 297 23.81 5.76 -9.15
CA ASP A 297 22.82 6.83 -9.25
C ASP A 297 21.74 6.69 -8.15
N PHE A 298 21.23 5.50 -7.87
CA PHE A 298 20.29 5.29 -6.77
C PHE A 298 20.90 5.57 -5.40
N ASP A 299 22.18 5.23 -5.19
CA ASP A 299 22.90 5.59 -3.96
C ASP A 299 22.94 7.10 -3.76
N LYS A 300 23.19 7.87 -4.84
CA LYS A 300 23.16 9.34 -4.78
C LYS A 300 21.76 9.90 -4.55
N ALA A 301 20.75 9.36 -5.21
CA ALA A 301 19.36 9.74 -4.96
C ALA A 301 18.99 9.53 -3.49
N LEU A 302 19.33 8.38 -2.92
CA LEU A 302 19.00 8.02 -1.53
C LEU A 302 19.89 8.70 -0.49
N GLN A 303 21.07 9.19 -0.87
CA GLN A 303 21.87 10.09 -0.03
C GLN A 303 21.17 11.45 0.15
N LEU A 304 20.52 11.95 -0.90
CA LEU A 304 19.82 13.23 -0.92
C LEU A 304 18.40 13.12 -0.34
N GLU A 305 17.69 12.05 -0.68
CA GLU A 305 16.33 11.74 -0.21
C GLU A 305 16.22 10.27 0.27
N PRO A 306 16.60 9.99 1.53
CA PRO A 306 16.59 8.64 2.11
C PRO A 306 15.24 7.91 2.13
N PHE A 307 14.11 8.62 1.93
CA PHE A 307 12.77 8.04 1.91
C PHE A 307 12.15 8.02 0.51
N MET A 308 12.95 8.06 -0.55
CA MET A 308 12.49 7.85 -1.91
C MET A 308 12.19 6.36 -2.15
N GLU A 309 10.94 5.97 -1.97
CA GLU A 309 10.47 4.58 -1.99
C GLU A 309 10.79 3.85 -3.30
N PHE A 310 10.68 4.53 -4.44
CA PHE A 310 10.98 3.97 -5.75
C PHE A 310 12.48 3.78 -5.97
N ALA A 311 13.33 4.66 -5.45
CA ALA A 311 14.78 4.51 -5.57
C ALA A 311 15.28 3.32 -4.74
N LEU A 312 14.70 3.07 -3.55
CA LEU A 312 14.99 1.87 -2.76
C LEU A 312 14.63 0.59 -3.54
N ALA A 313 13.41 0.50 -4.06
CA ALA A 313 12.98 -0.67 -4.83
C ALA A 313 13.85 -0.88 -6.08
N ASN A 314 14.09 0.18 -6.86
CA ASN A 314 14.90 0.06 -8.08
C ASN A 314 16.36 -0.28 -7.79
N ARG A 315 16.93 0.21 -6.66
CA ARG A 315 18.28 -0.20 -6.24
C ARG A 315 18.34 -1.67 -5.86
N ALA A 316 17.35 -2.19 -5.15
CA ALA A 316 17.24 -3.61 -4.84
C ALA A 316 17.16 -4.44 -6.13
N PHE A 317 16.30 -4.06 -7.07
CA PHE A 317 16.21 -4.75 -8.37
C PHE A 317 17.48 -4.63 -9.19
N ALA A 318 18.17 -3.48 -9.19
CA ALA A 318 19.44 -3.33 -9.88
C ALA A 318 20.50 -4.30 -9.32
N ARG A 319 20.57 -4.46 -7.99
CA ARG A 319 21.44 -5.47 -7.35
C ARG A 319 21.05 -6.89 -7.74
N ILE A 320 19.76 -7.27 -7.68
CA ILE A 320 19.29 -8.59 -8.10
C ILE A 320 19.65 -8.86 -9.58
N ARG A 321 19.34 -7.91 -10.45
CA ARG A 321 19.57 -8.01 -11.90
C ARG A 321 21.05 -8.12 -12.24
N LYS A 322 21.92 -7.40 -11.52
CA LYS A 322 23.38 -7.53 -11.65
C LYS A 322 23.85 -8.98 -11.48
N TYR A 323 23.30 -9.73 -10.52
CA TYR A 323 23.66 -11.14 -10.34
C TYR A 323 22.94 -12.06 -11.31
N GLN A 324 21.66 -11.81 -11.61
CA GLN A 324 20.92 -12.61 -12.62
C GLN A 324 21.55 -12.54 -14.02
N PHE A 325 22.03 -11.36 -14.42
CA PHE A 325 22.51 -11.06 -15.77
C PHE A 325 24.01 -10.74 -15.83
N GLY A 326 24.78 -11.00 -14.77
CA GLY A 326 26.19 -10.62 -14.64
C GLY A 326 27.12 -11.27 -15.67
N ASN A 327 28.24 -11.84 -15.24
CA ASN A 327 29.25 -12.40 -16.16
C ASN A 327 28.74 -13.53 -17.08
N SER A 328 27.53 -14.03 -16.85
CA SER A 328 26.85 -15.06 -17.65
C SER A 328 26.11 -14.51 -18.88
N ARG A 329 26.19 -13.20 -19.16
CA ARG A 329 25.54 -12.56 -20.31
C ARG A 329 26.16 -13.06 -21.61
N THR A 330 25.35 -13.69 -22.43
CA THR A 330 25.67 -13.85 -23.86
C THR A 330 24.93 -12.77 -24.62
N LEU A 331 25.66 -11.86 -25.27
CA LEU A 331 25.11 -10.87 -26.18
C LEU A 331 25.09 -11.47 -27.59
N SER A 332 23.93 -11.93 -28.04
CA SER A 332 23.76 -12.21 -29.47
C SER A 332 23.23 -10.97 -30.15
N GLN A 333 24.02 -10.39 -31.05
CA GLN A 333 23.63 -9.24 -31.87
C GLN A 333 23.23 -9.75 -33.26
N SER A 334 21.96 -9.59 -33.62
CA SER A 334 21.58 -9.43 -35.03
C SER A 334 21.49 -7.93 -35.34
N LYS A 335 21.35 -7.54 -36.62
CA LYS A 335 21.25 -6.11 -37.02
C LYS A 335 20.22 -5.30 -36.19
N ASP A 336 19.20 -5.96 -35.65
CA ASP A 336 18.07 -5.30 -34.98
C ASP A 336 17.72 -5.86 -33.59
N ILE A 337 18.38 -6.93 -33.11
CA ILE A 337 18.00 -7.60 -31.86
C ILE A 337 19.23 -7.89 -31.00
N THR A 338 19.14 -7.48 -29.74
CA THR A 338 20.07 -7.89 -28.68
C THR A 338 19.38 -8.94 -27.80
N ILE A 339 19.81 -10.20 -27.89
CA ILE A 339 19.34 -11.25 -26.97
C ILE A 339 20.24 -11.27 -25.75
N LEU A 340 19.65 -11.14 -24.56
CA LEU A 340 20.30 -11.42 -23.29
C LEU A 340 19.85 -12.80 -22.79
N ALA A 341 20.79 -13.75 -22.73
CA ALA A 341 20.60 -15.02 -22.05
C ALA A 341 21.49 -15.07 -20.81
N SER A 342 20.92 -15.44 -19.66
CA SER A 342 21.67 -15.84 -18.46
C SER A 342 21.83 -17.34 -18.47
N LYS A 343 23.08 -17.84 -18.49
CA LYS A 343 23.34 -19.29 -18.56
C LYS A 343 23.09 -20.03 -17.23
N GLU A 344 23.20 -19.36 -16.09
CA GLU A 344 23.07 -19.96 -14.75
C GLU A 344 22.57 -18.94 -13.71
N LYS A 345 21.82 -19.39 -12.69
CA LYS A 345 21.42 -18.57 -11.54
C LYS A 345 22.66 -18.31 -10.68
N VAL A 346 23.25 -17.13 -10.79
CA VAL A 346 24.38 -16.73 -9.93
C VAL A 346 23.87 -16.48 -8.52
N SER A 347 24.50 -17.12 -7.52
CA SER A 347 24.17 -16.88 -6.11
C SER A 347 24.50 -15.43 -5.72
N ILE A 348 23.58 -14.78 -5.01
CA ILE A 348 23.78 -13.43 -4.49
C ILE A 348 24.55 -13.54 -3.17
N PRO A 349 25.70 -12.85 -2.99
CA PRO A 349 26.43 -12.87 -1.73
C PRO A 349 25.56 -12.38 -0.57
N GLU A 350 25.70 -12.97 0.62
CA GLU A 350 24.89 -12.63 1.81
C GLU A 350 24.89 -11.14 2.14
N ALA A 351 26.04 -10.48 2.03
CA ALA A 351 26.17 -9.04 2.27
C ALA A 351 25.36 -8.19 1.27
N GLU A 352 25.21 -8.65 0.03
CA GLU A 352 24.37 -7.99 -0.98
C GLU A 352 22.88 -8.33 -0.80
N GLN A 353 22.59 -9.57 -0.41
CA GLN A 353 21.24 -10.01 -0.04
C GLN A 353 20.69 -9.17 1.12
N ALA A 354 21.49 -8.92 2.16
CA ALA A 354 21.10 -8.05 3.28
C ALA A 354 20.73 -6.63 2.82
N LYS A 355 21.47 -6.06 1.86
CA LYS A 355 21.17 -4.73 1.27
C LYS A 355 19.87 -4.75 0.48
N ILE A 356 19.67 -5.77 -0.35
CA ILE A 356 18.43 -5.98 -1.11
C ILE A 356 17.23 -6.05 -0.15
N CYS A 357 17.35 -6.86 0.90
CA CYS A 357 16.29 -7.04 1.88
C CYS A 357 15.98 -5.76 2.65
N ASN A 358 17.00 -5.01 3.06
CA ASN A 358 16.80 -3.72 3.71
C ASN A 358 16.05 -2.73 2.80
N ASP A 359 16.45 -2.64 1.53
CA ASP A 359 15.82 -1.73 0.57
C ASP A 359 14.36 -2.11 0.27
N LEU A 360 14.09 -3.40 0.05
CA LEU A 360 12.73 -3.91 -0.18
C LEU A 360 11.83 -3.67 1.05
N LYS A 361 12.30 -4.03 2.26
CA LYS A 361 11.55 -3.80 3.52
C LYS A 361 11.25 -2.32 3.71
N LYS A 362 12.24 -1.44 3.48
CA LYS A 362 12.06 0.01 3.63
C LYS A 362 11.13 0.60 2.56
N SER A 363 11.19 0.13 1.32
CA SER A 363 10.28 0.55 0.25
C SER A 363 8.83 0.16 0.55
N ILE A 364 8.60 -1.07 1.02
CA ILE A 364 7.28 -1.56 1.44
C ILE A 364 6.74 -0.75 2.62
N PHE A 365 7.58 -0.48 3.62
CA PHE A 365 7.22 0.36 4.77
C PHE A 365 6.77 1.77 4.35
N LEU A 366 7.41 2.34 3.33
CA LEU A 366 7.04 3.65 2.77
C LEU A 366 5.78 3.62 1.90
N GLY A 367 5.17 2.45 1.69
CA GLY A 367 3.90 2.27 1.00
C GLY A 367 4.00 1.61 -0.38
N ASN A 368 5.20 1.26 -0.86
CA ASN A 368 5.36 0.61 -2.16
C ASN A 368 5.12 -0.91 -2.06
N LYS A 369 3.85 -1.29 -2.00
CA LYS A 369 3.38 -2.68 -1.86
C LYS A 369 3.06 -3.34 -3.20
N ILE A 370 3.70 -2.92 -4.29
CA ILE A 370 3.50 -3.57 -5.60
C ILE A 370 3.89 -5.04 -5.49
N LYS A 371 3.03 -5.94 -6.00
CA LYS A 371 3.20 -7.40 -5.96
C LYS A 371 4.64 -7.86 -6.26
N MET A 372 5.24 -7.34 -7.32
CA MET A 372 6.63 -7.65 -7.70
C MET A 372 7.66 -7.40 -6.57
N ILE A 373 7.49 -6.35 -5.77
CA ILE A 373 8.37 -6.02 -4.63
C ILE A 373 8.15 -6.99 -3.49
N THR A 374 6.89 -7.32 -3.19
CA THR A 374 6.54 -8.28 -2.12
C THR A 374 6.97 -9.71 -2.46
N GLU A 375 6.87 -10.11 -3.73
CA GLU A 375 7.38 -11.39 -4.24
C GLU A 375 8.91 -11.42 -4.17
N ALA A 376 9.59 -10.35 -4.56
CA ALA A 376 11.04 -10.26 -4.42
C ALA A 376 11.47 -10.33 -2.93
N LEU A 377 10.75 -9.69 -2.02
CA LEU A 377 11.05 -9.82 -0.59
C LEU A 377 10.91 -11.29 -0.14
N THR A 378 9.85 -11.96 -0.61
CA THR A 378 9.59 -13.37 -0.30
C THR A 378 10.67 -14.29 -0.89
N GLU A 379 11.08 -14.09 -2.15
CA GLU A 379 12.09 -14.92 -2.81
C GLU A 379 13.48 -14.72 -2.20
N TYR A 380 13.87 -13.47 -1.94
CA TYR A 380 15.27 -13.14 -1.62
C TYR A 380 15.54 -12.93 -0.12
N CYS A 381 14.53 -12.87 0.75
CA CYS A 381 14.73 -12.47 2.16
C CYS A 381 14.20 -13.45 3.21
N GLN A 382 13.79 -14.66 2.81
CA GLN A 382 13.21 -15.67 3.71
C GLN A 382 14.19 -16.27 4.75
N ALA A 383 15.48 -15.94 4.71
CA ALA A 383 16.52 -16.56 5.54
C ALA A 383 17.24 -15.59 6.52
N LEU A 384 16.69 -14.40 6.78
CA LEU A 384 17.30 -13.38 7.67
C LEU A 384 16.39 -12.94 8.82
#